data_AF-A0A3M1XUK0-F1
#
_entry.id   AF-A0A3M1XUK0-F1
#
_cell.length_a   1.000
_cell.length_b   1.000
_cell.length_c   1.000
_cell.angle_alpha   90.00
_cell.angle_beta   90.00
_cell.angle_gamma   90.00
#
_symmetry.space_group_name_H-M   'P 1'
#
loop_
_entity.id
_entity.type
_entity.pdbx_description
1 polymer ?
#
loop_
_entity_poly.entity_id
_entity_poly.type
_entity_poly.pdbx_seq_one_letter_code
_entity_poly.pdbx_strand_id
1 'polypeptide(L)'
;MFRTFLLSLLMALPAVLPAQSESEQVKAAIEDGLRTYVSDLYPPKGCPENASSHSYAGTYKITKHGSVNGTLRVFGVAKVTYRNARTGGADTIEFYAELEKENGQVVLSRLRWRRGPCMQYATLMGES
;
A
#
# COMPACT_ATOMS: atom_id res chain seq x y z
N MET A 1 24.66 24.32 58.77
CA MET A 1 23.46 23.81 58.07
C MET A 1 23.62 24.14 56.59
N PHE A 2 24.09 23.18 55.77
CA PHE A 2 24.27 23.36 54.33
C PHE A 2 23.04 22.81 53.60
N ARG A 3 22.28 23.69 52.93
CA ARG A 3 21.18 23.30 52.04
C ARG A 3 21.72 23.21 50.61
N THR A 4 21.92 21.98 50.17
CA THR A 4 22.13 21.61 48.77
C THR A 4 20.88 21.93 47.97
N PHE A 5 20.99 22.79 46.94
CA PHE A 5 20.01 22.89 45.87
C PHE A 5 20.65 22.27 44.62
N LEU A 6 20.24 21.04 44.28
CA LEU A 6 20.48 20.46 42.97
C LEU A 6 19.60 21.21 41.97
N LEU A 7 20.22 22.01 41.10
CA LEU A 7 19.56 22.54 39.91
C LEU A 7 19.67 21.47 38.81
N SER A 8 18.62 20.66 38.66
CA SER A 8 18.48 19.72 37.55
C SER A 8 18.20 20.49 36.26
N LEU A 9 19.25 20.79 35.50
CA LEU A 9 19.15 21.33 34.14
C LEU A 9 18.79 20.18 33.18
N LEU A 10 17.50 19.85 33.11
CA LEU A 10 16.92 19.06 32.01
C LEU A 10 16.49 20.04 30.92
N MET A 11 17.42 20.45 30.05
CA MET A 11 17.04 21.05 28.77
C MET A 11 16.82 19.93 27.76
N ALA A 12 15.56 19.87 27.32
CA ALA A 12 14.99 18.92 26.39
C ALA A 12 15.81 18.81 25.09
N LEU A 13 16.12 17.58 24.70
CA LEU A 13 16.45 17.28 23.30
C LEU A 13 15.22 17.65 22.46
N PRO A 14 15.35 18.42 21.38
CA PRO A 14 14.28 18.50 20.38
C PRO A 14 14.13 17.10 19.79
N ALA A 15 12.99 16.46 20.03
CA ALA A 15 12.55 15.29 19.29
C ALA A 15 12.27 15.73 17.85
N VAL A 16 13.33 15.90 17.06
CA VAL A 16 13.23 15.90 15.60
C VAL A 16 12.93 14.45 15.23
N LEU A 17 11.65 14.08 15.26
CA LEU A 17 11.18 12.94 14.48
C LEU A 17 11.59 13.27 13.04
N PRO A 18 12.54 12.53 12.45
CA PRO A 18 12.96 12.85 11.10
C PRO A 18 11.73 12.70 10.22
N ALA A 19 11.58 13.61 9.27
CA ALA A 19 10.72 13.44 8.11
C ALA A 19 11.02 12.07 7.50
N GLN A 20 10.32 11.02 7.95
CA GLN A 20 10.25 9.75 7.25
C GLN A 20 9.83 10.15 5.85
N SER A 21 10.74 9.96 4.89
CA SER A 21 10.63 10.66 3.62
C SER A 21 9.25 10.33 3.04
N GLU A 22 8.56 11.30 2.45
CA GLU A 22 7.21 11.08 1.91
C GLU A 22 7.14 9.81 1.02
N SER A 23 8.24 9.52 0.33
CA SER A 23 8.47 8.28 -0.43
C SER A 23 8.35 7.00 0.41
N GLU A 24 8.93 6.96 1.61
CA GLU A 24 8.81 5.82 2.53
C GLU A 24 7.38 5.65 3.05
N GLN A 25 6.70 6.75 3.39
CA GLN A 25 5.30 6.70 3.82
C GLN A 25 4.38 6.20 2.71
N VAL A 26 4.57 6.69 1.48
CA VAL A 26 3.86 6.20 0.28
C VAL A 26 4.10 4.71 0.09
N LYS A 27 5.36 4.26 0.17
CA LYS A 27 5.69 2.85 -0.01
C LYS A 27 5.08 1.97 1.07
N ALA A 28 5.08 2.42 2.32
CA ALA A 28 4.48 1.72 3.44
C ALA A 28 2.96 1.61 3.27
N ALA A 29 2.28 2.72 2.95
CA ALA A 29 0.83 2.71 2.72
C ALA A 29 0.41 1.79 1.57
N ILE A 30 1.20 1.73 0.49
CA ILE A 30 0.95 0.80 -0.62
C ILE A 30 1.20 -0.65 -0.19
N GLU A 31 2.33 -0.93 0.47
CA GLU A 31 2.68 -2.27 0.95
C GLU A 31 1.60 -2.83 1.89
N ASP A 32 1.16 -2.02 2.85
CA ASP A 32 0.10 -2.39 3.79
C ASP A 32 -1.24 -2.56 3.10
N GLY A 33 -1.57 -1.69 2.13
CA GLY A 33 -2.78 -1.82 1.31
C GLY A 33 -2.79 -3.11 0.50
N LEU A 34 -1.70 -3.43 -0.18
CA LEU A 34 -1.57 -4.68 -0.95
C LEU A 34 -1.66 -5.89 -0.03
N ARG A 35 -0.99 -5.88 1.11
CA ARG A 35 -1.04 -6.98 2.08
C ARG A 35 -2.45 -7.19 2.66
N THR A 36 -3.16 -6.11 2.92
CA THR A 36 -4.49 -6.14 3.53
C THR A 36 -5.58 -6.53 2.54
N TYR A 37 -5.57 -5.95 1.35
CA TYR A 37 -6.70 -6.03 0.42
C TYR A 37 -6.46 -6.93 -0.79
N VAL A 38 -5.21 -7.25 -1.12
CA VAL A 38 -4.88 -8.26 -2.14
C VAL A 38 -4.70 -9.61 -1.44
N SER A 39 -5.82 -10.13 -0.93
CA SER A 39 -5.93 -11.44 -0.32
C SER A 39 -7.06 -12.21 -0.95
N ASP A 40 -6.77 -13.41 -1.44
CA ASP A 40 -7.74 -14.34 -2.04
C ASP A 40 -8.65 -13.70 -3.10
N LEU A 41 -8.04 -12.90 -3.98
CA LEU A 41 -8.78 -12.24 -5.06
C LEU A 41 -9.00 -13.17 -6.24
N TYR A 42 -10.21 -13.13 -6.80
CA TYR A 42 -10.61 -13.94 -7.94
C TYR A 42 -10.88 -13.06 -9.16
N PRO A 43 -10.32 -13.38 -10.34
CA PRO A 43 -10.73 -12.74 -11.57
C PRO A 43 -12.24 -12.94 -11.83
N PRO A 44 -12.91 -12.00 -12.54
CA PRO A 44 -14.33 -12.11 -12.82
C PRO A 44 -14.65 -13.32 -13.71
N LYS A 45 -15.92 -13.77 -13.67
CA LYS A 45 -16.41 -14.82 -14.57
C LYS A 45 -16.18 -14.40 -16.03
N GLY A 46 -15.57 -15.30 -16.81
CA GLY A 46 -15.21 -15.06 -18.22
C GLY A 46 -13.74 -14.69 -18.46
N CYS A 47 -12.99 -14.34 -17.42
CA CYS A 47 -11.52 -14.25 -17.51
C CYS A 47 -10.88 -15.64 -17.36
N PRO A 48 -9.73 -15.89 -18.01
CA PRO A 48 -8.91 -17.07 -17.72
C PRO A 48 -8.63 -17.16 -16.23
N GLU A 49 -8.66 -18.39 -15.70
CA GLU A 49 -8.32 -18.67 -14.29
C GLU A 49 -9.14 -17.86 -13.26
N ASN A 50 -10.41 -17.57 -13.57
CA ASN A 50 -11.36 -16.98 -12.62
C ASN A 50 -11.62 -17.83 -11.36
N ALA A 51 -11.19 -19.10 -11.36
CA ALA A 51 -11.26 -20.00 -10.21
C ALA A 51 -9.94 -20.03 -9.39
N SER A 52 -8.91 -19.29 -9.81
CA SER A 52 -7.67 -19.16 -9.05
C SER A 52 -7.78 -17.97 -8.08
N SER A 53 -7.48 -18.19 -6.80
CA SER A 53 -7.32 -17.10 -5.84
C SER A 53 -5.92 -16.50 -5.95
N HIS A 54 -5.78 -15.20 -5.73
CA HIS A 54 -4.52 -14.47 -5.80
C HIS A 54 -4.28 -13.68 -4.52
N SER A 55 -3.09 -13.85 -3.94
CA SER A 55 -2.70 -13.19 -2.69
C SER A 55 -1.33 -12.53 -2.84
N TYR A 56 -1.16 -11.36 -2.23
CA TYR A 56 0.07 -10.58 -2.37
C TYR A 56 1.31 -11.31 -1.84
N ALA A 57 2.38 -11.31 -2.63
CA ALA A 57 3.62 -12.05 -2.34
C ALA A 57 4.73 -11.18 -1.73
N GLY A 58 4.43 -9.98 -1.24
CA GLY A 58 5.40 -9.12 -0.55
C GLY A 58 6.41 -8.42 -1.48
N THR A 59 6.11 -8.29 -2.76
CA THR A 59 6.93 -7.49 -3.68
C THR A 59 6.09 -6.78 -4.72
N TYR A 60 6.35 -5.51 -4.92
CA TYR A 60 5.73 -4.70 -5.97
C TYR A 60 6.72 -3.75 -6.63
N LYS A 61 6.30 -3.17 -7.75
CA LYS A 61 7.02 -2.12 -8.48
C LYS A 61 6.04 -1.03 -8.89
N ILE A 62 6.34 0.22 -8.53
CA ILE A 62 5.65 1.39 -9.07
C ILE A 62 6.10 1.58 -10.51
N THR A 63 5.15 1.65 -11.43
CA THR A 63 5.40 1.85 -12.87
C THR A 63 5.12 3.28 -13.31
N LYS A 64 4.15 3.94 -12.67
CA LYS A 64 3.79 5.34 -12.95
C LYS A 64 3.21 5.96 -11.70
N HIS A 65 3.47 7.24 -11.48
CA HIS A 65 2.81 8.01 -10.44
C HIS A 65 2.59 9.46 -10.90
N GLY A 66 1.68 10.17 -10.25
CA GLY A 66 1.41 11.58 -10.51
C GLY A 66 0.46 12.15 -9.46
N SER A 67 0.38 13.46 -9.34
CA SER A 67 -0.55 14.13 -8.44
C SER A 67 -1.66 14.80 -9.23
N VAL A 68 -2.91 14.67 -8.77
CA VAL A 68 -4.09 15.31 -9.36
C VAL A 68 -4.95 15.84 -8.22
N ASN A 69 -5.19 17.15 -8.19
CA ASN A 69 -5.97 17.82 -7.14
C ASN A 69 -5.50 17.51 -5.70
N GLY A 70 -4.19 17.34 -5.49
CA GLY A 70 -3.62 16.99 -4.18
C GLY A 70 -3.64 15.49 -3.85
N THR A 71 -4.35 14.67 -4.60
CA THR A 71 -4.32 13.20 -4.49
C THR A 71 -3.14 12.64 -5.25
N LEU A 72 -2.32 11.81 -4.60
CA LEU A 72 -1.25 11.07 -5.25
C LEU A 72 -1.81 9.79 -5.86
N ARG A 73 -1.68 9.64 -7.18
CA ARG A 73 -2.10 8.46 -7.93
C ARG A 73 -0.89 7.63 -8.29
N VAL A 74 -0.93 6.34 -7.95
CA VAL A 74 0.16 5.39 -8.19
C VAL A 74 -0.36 4.19 -8.95
N PHE A 75 0.33 3.84 -10.03
CA PHE A 75 0.13 2.61 -10.78
C PHE A 75 1.35 1.72 -10.57
N GLY A 76 1.11 0.42 -10.46
CA GLY A 76 2.19 -0.52 -10.32
C GLY A 76 1.80 -1.94 -10.64
N VAL A 77 2.78 -2.83 -10.50
CA VAL A 77 2.64 -4.27 -10.64
C VAL A 77 3.04 -4.91 -9.32
N ALA A 78 2.20 -5.79 -8.79
CA ALA A 78 2.46 -6.55 -7.58
C ALA A 78 2.62 -8.03 -7.92
N LYS A 79 3.63 -8.69 -7.33
CA LYS A 79 3.72 -10.14 -7.37
C LYS A 79 2.65 -10.73 -6.47
N VAL A 80 2.00 -11.77 -6.97
CA VAL A 80 1.02 -12.55 -6.22
C VAL A 80 1.39 -14.02 -6.28
N THR A 81 1.01 -14.76 -5.24
CA THR A 81 0.85 -16.21 -5.38
C THR A 81 -0.56 -16.48 -5.85
N TYR A 82 -0.73 -17.47 -6.70
CA TYR A 82 -2.05 -17.96 -7.06
C TYR A 82 -2.22 -19.41 -6.64
N ARG A 83 -3.45 -19.79 -6.33
CA ARG A 83 -3.83 -21.16 -5.98
C ARG A 83 -5.18 -21.52 -6.56
N ASN A 84 -5.27 -22.71 -7.14
CA ASN A 84 -6.53 -23.34 -7.52
C ASN A 84 -6.55 -24.80 -7.01
N ALA A 85 -7.58 -25.56 -7.39
CA ALA A 85 -7.75 -26.94 -6.93
C ALA A 85 -6.65 -27.93 -7.37
N ARG A 86 -5.87 -27.59 -8.40
CA ARG A 86 -4.87 -28.50 -9.01
C ARG A 86 -3.44 -27.99 -8.86
N THR A 87 -3.23 -26.67 -8.97
CA THR A 87 -1.92 -26.05 -9.04
C THR A 87 -1.87 -24.75 -8.25
N GLY A 88 -0.64 -24.29 -8.01
CA GLY A 88 -0.36 -22.94 -7.56
C GLY A 88 0.97 -22.48 -8.14
N GLY A 89 1.22 -21.18 -8.05
CA GLY A 89 2.44 -20.59 -8.60
C GLY A 89 2.56 -19.11 -8.26
N ALA A 90 3.50 -18.46 -8.93
CA ALA A 90 3.66 -17.02 -8.88
C ALA A 90 3.06 -16.39 -10.13
N ASP A 91 2.43 -15.23 -9.97
CA ASP A 91 1.93 -14.40 -11.06
C ASP A 91 2.08 -12.91 -10.68
N THR A 92 1.56 -12.03 -11.53
CA THR A 92 1.54 -10.59 -11.31
C THR A 92 0.15 -10.01 -11.55
N ILE A 93 -0.20 -9.01 -10.76
CA ILE A 93 -1.39 -8.18 -10.97
C ILE A 93 -0.97 -6.73 -11.17
N GLU A 94 -1.79 -5.96 -11.86
CA GLU A 94 -1.66 -4.52 -11.91
C GLU A 94 -2.51 -3.90 -10.80
N PHE A 95 -1.99 -2.88 -10.12
CA PHE A 95 -2.72 -2.13 -9.12
C PHE A 95 -2.73 -0.64 -9.44
N TYR A 96 -3.79 0.01 -8.97
CA TYR A 96 -3.97 1.45 -8.95
C TYR A 96 -4.30 1.88 -7.53
N ALA A 97 -3.51 2.81 -6.98
CA ALA A 97 -3.68 3.36 -5.65
C ALA A 97 -3.88 4.87 -5.72
N GLU A 98 -4.81 5.39 -4.93
CA GLU A 98 -4.91 6.80 -4.60
C GLU A 98 -4.51 6.98 -3.14
N LEU A 99 -3.62 7.96 -2.90
CA LEU A 99 -3.14 8.31 -1.58
C LEU A 99 -3.38 9.79 -1.31
N GLU A 100 -3.73 10.09 -0.07
CA GLU A 100 -4.04 11.43 0.41
C GLU A 100 -3.20 11.76 1.64
N LYS A 101 -3.01 13.06 1.90
CA LYS A 101 -2.33 13.52 3.11
C LYS A 101 -3.38 13.90 4.14
N GLU A 102 -3.44 13.12 5.21
CA GLU A 102 -4.31 13.39 6.36
C GLU A 102 -3.46 13.62 7.61
N ASN A 103 -3.60 14.77 8.25
CA ASN A 103 -2.88 15.10 9.49
C ASN A 103 -1.35 14.89 9.42
N GLY A 104 -0.76 15.13 8.24
CA GLY A 104 0.67 14.96 8.00
C GLY A 104 1.11 13.52 7.71
N GLN A 105 0.18 12.57 7.60
CA GLN A 105 0.43 11.19 7.22
C GLN A 105 -0.09 10.91 5.81
N VAL A 106 0.61 10.06 5.07
CA VAL A 106 0.13 9.55 3.78
C VAL A 106 -0.77 8.34 4.04
N VAL A 107 -2.03 8.43 3.65
CA VAL A 107 -3.03 7.36 3.81
C VAL A 107 -3.50 6.87 2.44
N LEU A 108 -3.80 5.58 2.34
CA LEU A 108 -4.38 4.98 1.14
C LEU A 108 -5.89 5.24 1.14
N SER A 109 -6.40 6.00 0.17
CA SER A 109 -7.84 6.32 0.06
C SER A 109 -8.58 5.41 -0.92
N ARG A 110 -7.88 4.90 -1.95
CA ARG A 110 -8.44 3.94 -2.90
C ARG A 110 -7.40 2.92 -3.33
N LEU A 111 -7.83 1.67 -3.48
CA LEU A 111 -7.03 0.62 -4.10
C LEU A 111 -7.89 -0.16 -5.09
N ARG A 112 -7.37 -0.33 -6.29
CA ARG A 112 -7.96 -1.15 -7.35
C ARG A 112 -6.94 -2.11 -7.90
N TRP A 113 -7.42 -3.22 -8.45
CA TRP A 113 -6.58 -4.23 -9.08
C TRP A 113 -7.16 -4.73 -10.40
N ARG A 114 -6.31 -5.31 -11.25
CA ARG A 114 -6.72 -6.15 -12.37
C ARG A 114 -5.65 -7.19 -12.70
N ARG A 115 -6.07 -8.27 -13.36
CA ARG A 115 -5.18 -9.30 -13.90
C ARG A 115 -5.26 -9.33 -15.42
N GLY A 116 -4.33 -8.63 -16.06
CA GLY A 116 -4.22 -8.58 -17.51
C GLY A 116 -5.39 -7.88 -18.21
N PRO A 117 -5.46 -7.96 -19.55
CA PRO A 117 -6.37 -7.13 -20.36
C PRO A 117 -7.82 -7.61 -20.37
N CYS A 118 -8.12 -8.86 -19.98
CA CYS A 118 -9.49 -9.36 -19.92
C CYS A 118 -10.32 -8.67 -18.81
N MET A 119 -9.64 -8.10 -17.82
CA MET A 119 -10.23 -7.58 -16.59
C MET A 119 -10.18 -6.05 -16.55
N GLN A 120 -11.30 -5.43 -16.17
CA GLN A 120 -11.32 -4.03 -15.75
C GLN A 120 -10.84 -3.89 -14.31
N TYR A 121 -10.34 -2.70 -13.94
CA TYR A 121 -9.95 -2.43 -12.56
C TYR A 121 -11.13 -2.61 -11.61
N ALA A 122 -11.05 -3.60 -10.72
CA ALA A 122 -12.00 -3.80 -9.65
C ALA A 122 -11.54 -3.06 -8.38
N THR A 123 -12.46 -2.37 -7.72
CA THR A 123 -12.19 -1.67 -6.46
C THR A 123 -12.09 -2.65 -5.30
N LEU A 124 -11.00 -2.55 -4.53
CA LEU A 124 -10.76 -3.32 -3.30
C LEU A 124 -11.01 -2.47 -2.05
N MET A 125 -10.72 -1.18 -2.14
CA MET A 125 -10.91 -0.19 -1.08
C MET A 125 -11.34 1.15 -1.70
N GLY A 126 -12.25 1.86 -1.03
CA GLY A 126 -12.82 3.14 -1.48
C GLY A 126 -14.18 3.00 -2.18
N GLU A 127 -14.89 4.11 -2.37
CA GLU A 127 -16.23 4.08 -2.98
C GLU A 127 -16.21 3.62 -4.45
N SER A 128 -17.23 2.85 -4.82
CA SER A 128 -17.45 2.23 -6.15
C SER A 128 -18.36 3.07 -7.03
#